data_AF-A0A849TK84-F1
#
_entry.id   AF-A0A849TK84-F1
#
_cell.length_a   1.000
_cell.length_b   1.000
_cell.length_c   1.000
_cell.angle_alpha   90.00
_cell.angle_beta   90.00
_cell.angle_gamma   90.00
#
_symmetry.space_group_name_H-M   'P 1'
#
loop_
_entity.id
_entity.type
_entity.pdbx_description
1 polymer ?
#
loop_
_entity_poly.entity_id
_entity_poly.type
_entity_poly.pdbx_seq_one_letter_code
_entity_poly.pdbx_strand_id
1 'polypeptide(L)'
;MTDREAKHKQAIKLMELGAFSESASQFYTLIADASDARFQSAYGIFLQKLGRWTESIQQFEAALALKHAYCEADWRNMLALSYLLYGQEGRAIAQWRIVVDMEPSYPSRDVPIDESK
;
A
#
# COMPACT_ATOMS: atom_id res chain seq x y z
N MET A 1 -15.43 -11.35 -9.65
CA MET A 1 -13.99 -11.48 -9.38
C MET A 1 -13.28 -11.20 -10.69
N THR A 2 -12.63 -10.05 -10.79
CA THR A 2 -11.84 -9.72 -12.00
C THR A 2 -10.52 -10.50 -11.97
N ASP A 3 -9.93 -10.75 -13.13
CA ASP A 3 -8.62 -11.44 -13.25
C ASP A 3 -7.53 -10.76 -12.38
N ARG A 4 -7.63 -9.44 -12.20
CA ARG A 4 -6.72 -8.63 -11.37
C ARG A 4 -6.85 -8.92 -9.87
N GLU A 5 -8.07 -9.03 -9.35
CA GLU A 5 -8.29 -9.40 -7.93
C GLU A 5 -7.75 -10.80 -7.62
N ALA A 6 -7.91 -11.74 -8.56
CA ALA A 6 -7.38 -13.09 -8.42
C ALA A 6 -5.84 -13.08 -8.37
N LYS A 7 -5.20 -12.34 -9.29
CA LYS A 7 -3.74 -12.14 -9.31
C LYS A 7 -3.23 -11.46 -8.05
N HIS A 8 -3.95 -10.46 -7.54
CA HIS A 8 -3.60 -9.79 -6.30
C HIS A 8 -3.61 -10.74 -5.09
N LYS A 9 -4.69 -11.53 -4.93
CA LYS A 9 -4.76 -12.55 -3.87
C LYS A 9 -3.66 -13.61 -4.01
N GLN A 10 -3.37 -14.02 -5.24
CA GLN A 10 -2.29 -14.97 -5.51
C GLN A 10 -0.92 -14.37 -5.15
N ALA A 11 -0.65 -13.10 -5.48
CA ALA A 11 0.60 -12.43 -5.16
C ALA A 11 0.82 -12.34 -3.63
N ILE A 12 -0.24 -12.04 -2.87
CA ILE A 12 -0.20 -12.07 -1.39
C ILE A 12 0.13 -13.48 -0.88
N LYS A 13 -0.54 -14.52 -1.41
CA LYS A 13 -0.27 -15.89 -1.00
C LYS A 13 1.18 -16.31 -1.29
N LEU A 14 1.70 -15.93 -2.46
CA LEU A 14 3.10 -16.19 -2.81
C LEU A 14 4.08 -15.49 -1.86
N MET A 15 3.74 -14.27 -1.42
CA MET A 15 4.50 -13.54 -0.41
C MET A 15 4.49 -14.26 0.95
N GLU A 16 3.33 -14.77 1.38
CA GLU A 16 3.21 -15.57 2.62
C GLU A 16 4.00 -16.88 2.56
N LEU A 17 4.12 -17.47 1.37
CA LEU A 17 4.89 -18.69 1.11
C LEU A 17 6.40 -18.43 0.90
N GLY A 18 6.85 -17.16 0.91
CA GLY A 18 8.24 -16.79 0.67
C GLY A 18 8.70 -16.88 -0.80
N ALA A 19 7.77 -17.10 -1.73
CA ALA A 19 8.03 -17.13 -3.17
C ALA A 19 8.13 -15.70 -3.74
N PHE A 20 9.17 -14.97 -3.31
CA PHE A 20 9.29 -13.54 -3.54
C PHE A 20 9.47 -13.16 -5.03
N SER A 21 10.19 -13.95 -5.83
CA SER A 21 10.40 -13.66 -7.26
C SER A 21 9.09 -13.71 -8.07
N GLU A 22 8.29 -14.74 -7.82
CA GLU A 22 6.99 -14.93 -8.47
C GLU A 22 5.98 -13.88 -8.02
N SER A 23 5.97 -13.55 -6.73
CA SER A 23 5.14 -12.48 -6.17
C SER A 23 5.49 -11.12 -6.79
N ALA A 24 6.78 -10.79 -6.93
CA ALA A 24 7.24 -9.55 -7.55
C ALA A 24 6.77 -9.42 -9.02
N SER A 25 6.86 -10.49 -9.80
CA SER A 25 6.39 -10.51 -11.18
C SER A 25 4.88 -10.24 -11.28
N GLN A 26 4.08 -10.86 -10.40
CA GLN A 26 2.63 -10.63 -10.36
C GLN A 26 2.31 -9.17 -9.99
N PHE A 27 2.95 -8.63 -8.96
CA PHE A 27 2.76 -7.22 -8.58
C PHE A 27 3.16 -6.25 -9.70
N TYR A 28 4.25 -6.52 -10.42
CA TYR A 28 4.66 -5.69 -11.56
C TYR A 28 3.57 -5.60 -12.64
N THR A 29 2.89 -6.71 -12.94
CA THR A 29 1.78 -6.70 -13.90
C THR A 29 0.54 -5.96 -13.39
N LEU A 30 0.33 -5.94 -12.06
CA LEU A 30 -0.82 -5.27 -11.44
C LEU A 30 -0.65 -3.75 -11.39
N ILE A 31 0.57 -3.25 -11.16
CA ILE A 31 0.85 -1.81 -11.07
C ILE A 31 1.02 -1.13 -12.43
N ALA A 32 1.19 -1.90 -13.51
CA ALA A 32 1.40 -1.38 -14.86
C ALA A 32 0.21 -0.55 -15.40
N ASP A 33 -0.98 -0.74 -14.84
CA ASP A 33 -2.20 0.00 -15.23
C ASP A 33 -2.67 0.89 -14.07
N ALA A 34 -1.84 1.90 -13.76
CA ALA A 34 -1.72 2.76 -12.56
C ALA A 34 -2.98 3.48 -12.01
N SER A 35 -4.14 2.84 -12.04
CA SER A 35 -5.45 3.40 -11.68
C SER A 35 -5.97 2.96 -10.30
N ASP A 36 -5.38 1.92 -9.69
CA ASP A 36 -5.85 1.37 -8.42
C ASP A 36 -4.77 1.45 -7.32
N ALA A 37 -5.02 2.33 -6.35
CA ALA A 37 -4.15 2.56 -5.20
C ALA A 37 -3.97 1.30 -4.33
N ARG A 38 -4.92 0.36 -4.36
CA ARG A 38 -4.83 -0.90 -3.59
C ARG A 38 -3.67 -1.76 -4.08
N PHE A 39 -3.46 -1.84 -5.40
CA PHE A 39 -2.35 -2.64 -5.96
C PHE A 39 -0.99 -2.01 -5.68
N GLN A 40 -0.89 -0.68 -5.74
CA GLN A 40 0.33 0.04 -5.38
C GLN A 40 0.66 -0.16 -3.90
N SER A 41 -0.32 0.00 -3.01
CA SER A 41 -0.09 -0.19 -1.57
C SER A 41 0.33 -1.62 -1.23
N ALA A 42 -0.30 -2.62 -1.86
CA ALA A 42 0.08 -4.02 -1.66
C ALA A 42 1.50 -4.32 -2.13
N TYR A 43 1.91 -3.75 -3.27
CA TYR A 43 3.29 -3.87 -3.72
C TYR A 43 4.26 -3.13 -2.78
N GLY A 44 3.86 -1.98 -2.23
CA GLY A 44 4.59 -1.26 -1.19
C GLY A 44 4.86 -2.12 0.06
N ILE A 45 3.85 -2.85 0.53
CA ILE A 45 3.97 -3.80 1.66
C ILE A 45 4.91 -4.95 1.31
N PHE A 46 4.79 -5.51 0.10
CA PHE A 46 5.69 -6.55 -0.37
C PHE A 46 7.15 -6.08 -0.38
N LEU A 47 7.41 -4.87 -0.87
CA LEU A 47 8.74 -4.26 -0.89
C LEU A 47 9.30 -4.01 0.52
N GLN A 48 8.45 -3.66 1.50
CA GLN A 48 8.88 -3.60 2.91
C GLN A 48 9.38 -4.96 3.41
N LYS A 49 8.66 -6.04 3.10
CA LYS A 49 9.10 -7.39 3.52
C LYS A 49 10.44 -7.79 2.90
N LEU A 50 10.77 -7.25 1.73
CA LEU A 50 12.06 -7.43 1.07
C LEU A 50 13.16 -6.47 1.57
N GLY A 51 12.85 -5.53 2.46
CA GLY A 51 13.78 -4.49 2.88
C GLY A 51 14.09 -3.45 1.80
N ARG A 52 13.28 -3.39 0.74
CA ARG A 52 13.43 -2.44 -0.39
C ARG A 52 12.72 -1.13 -0.06
N TRP A 53 13.24 -0.42 0.94
CA TRP A 53 12.57 0.74 1.54
C TRP A 53 12.34 1.89 0.55
N THR A 54 13.32 2.21 -0.28
CA THR A 54 13.21 3.30 -1.28
C THR A 54 12.07 3.06 -2.27
N GLU A 55 11.92 1.82 -2.74
CA GLU A 55 10.85 1.48 -3.68
C GLU A 55 9.49 1.40 -2.98
N SER A 56 9.47 0.90 -1.75
CA SER A 56 8.27 0.91 -0.92
C SER A 56 7.72 2.34 -0.74
N ILE A 57 8.60 3.31 -0.46
CA ILE A 57 8.25 4.74 -0.36
C ILE A 57 7.54 5.21 -1.65
N GLN A 58 8.12 4.93 -2.82
CA GLN A 58 7.55 5.33 -4.10
C GLN A 58 6.13 4.76 -4.31
N GLN A 59 5.91 3.51 -3.94
CA GLN A 59 4.60 2.87 -4.10
C GLN A 59 3.54 3.46 -3.16
N PHE A 60 3.89 3.75 -1.91
CA PHE A 60 2.93 4.37 -0.98
C PHE A 60 2.66 5.84 -1.33
N GLU A 61 3.66 6.59 -1.78
CA GLU A 61 3.45 7.96 -2.30
C GLU A 61 2.51 7.97 -3.51
N ALA A 62 2.68 7.02 -4.44
CA ALA A 62 1.78 6.86 -5.58
C ALA A 62 0.35 6.50 -5.13
N ALA A 63 0.21 5.57 -4.17
CA ALA A 63 -1.10 5.15 -3.67
C ALA A 63 -1.84 6.32 -2.99
N LEU A 64 -1.11 7.13 -2.21
CA LEU A 64 -1.66 8.33 -1.56
C LEU A 64 -2.00 9.45 -2.55
N ALA A 65 -1.28 9.56 -3.67
CA ALA A 65 -1.58 10.55 -4.72
C ALA A 65 -2.94 10.29 -5.41
N LEU A 66 -3.40 9.04 -5.42
CA LEU A 66 -4.71 8.64 -5.94
C LEU A 66 -5.89 8.98 -5.00
N LYS A 67 -5.63 9.63 -3.83
CA LYS A 67 -6.63 10.16 -2.89
C LYS A 67 -7.72 9.17 -2.46
N HIS A 68 -7.32 7.95 -2.10
CA HIS A 68 -8.24 6.96 -1.59
C HIS A 68 -8.42 7.11 -0.07
N ALA A 69 -9.55 7.69 0.35
CA ALA A 69 -9.78 8.08 1.75
C ALA A 69 -9.82 6.89 2.74
N TYR A 70 -10.22 5.69 2.28
CA TYR A 70 -10.47 4.55 3.19
C TYR A 70 -9.20 3.96 3.81
N CYS A 71 -8.07 3.98 3.09
CA CYS A 71 -6.82 3.37 3.53
C CYS A 71 -5.72 4.40 3.82
N GLU A 72 -6.06 5.69 3.81
CA GLU A 72 -5.05 6.75 3.84
C GLU A 72 -4.19 6.69 5.10
N ALA A 73 -4.81 6.50 6.27
CA ALA A 73 -4.11 6.40 7.55
C ALA A 73 -3.14 5.20 7.58
N ASP A 74 -3.59 4.03 7.12
CA ASP A 74 -2.76 2.81 7.06
C ASP A 74 -1.59 2.97 6.09
N TRP A 75 -1.82 3.52 4.90
CA TRP A 75 -0.76 3.74 3.93
C TRP A 75 0.24 4.79 4.39
N ARG A 76 -0.20 5.85 5.08
CA ARG A 76 0.70 6.82 5.71
C ARG A 76 1.53 6.20 6.83
N ASN A 77 0.94 5.31 7.65
CA ASN A 77 1.68 4.56 8.65
C ASN A 77 2.76 3.67 8.04
N MET A 78 2.42 2.95 6.96
CA MET A 78 3.38 2.13 6.23
C MET A 78 4.46 2.99 5.56
N LEU A 79 4.10 4.11 4.94
CA LEU A 79 5.05 5.07 4.37
C LEU A 79 6.02 5.60 5.44
N ALA A 80 5.51 5.96 6.62
CA ALA A 80 6.31 6.41 7.74
C ALA A 80 7.32 5.34 8.19
N LEU A 81 6.90 4.08 8.28
CA LEU A 81 7.79 2.96 8.59
C LEU A 81 8.88 2.80 7.53
N SER A 82 8.53 2.90 6.24
CA SER A 82 9.51 2.84 5.15
C SER A 82 10.51 4.00 5.22
N TYR A 83 10.07 5.22 5.52
CA TYR A 83 10.97 6.35 5.74
C TYR A 83 11.90 6.12 6.94
N LEU A 84 11.37 5.64 8.07
CA LEU A 84 12.17 5.39 9.27
C LEU A 84 13.28 4.38 9.00
N LEU A 85 12.93 3.24 8.40
CA LEU A 85 13.88 2.16 8.10
C LEU A 85 14.89 2.53 7.00
N TYR A 86 14.55 3.50 6.16
CA TYR A 86 15.50 4.11 5.22
C TYR A 86 16.39 5.20 5.85
N GLY A 87 16.14 5.60 7.10
CA GLY A 87 16.91 6.64 7.81
C GLY A 87 16.39 8.06 7.63
N GLN A 88 15.16 8.24 7.12
CA GLN A 88 14.51 9.54 6.95
C GLN A 88 13.51 9.84 8.09
N GLU A 89 14.01 9.84 9.32
CA GLU A 89 13.20 9.98 10.53
C GLU A 89 12.26 11.20 10.52
N GLY A 90 12.76 12.37 10.08
CA GLY A 90 11.94 13.58 9.99
C GLY A 90 10.72 13.42 9.07
N ARG A 91 10.83 12.64 7.98
CA ARG A 91 9.70 12.37 7.08
C ARG A 91 8.75 11.34 7.67
N ALA A 92 9.27 10.35 8.40
CA ALA A 92 8.44 9.40 9.15
C ALA A 92 7.57 10.12 10.18
N ILE A 93 8.16 10.98 11.00
CA ILE A 93 7.45 11.79 12.00
C ILE A 93 6.38 12.67 11.32
N ALA A 94 6.70 13.30 10.19
CA ALA A 94 5.73 14.11 9.46
C ALA A 94 4.50 13.30 9.03
N GLN A 95 4.67 12.08 8.52
CA GLN A 95 3.55 11.22 8.16
C GLN A 95 2.73 10.76 9.37
N TRP A 96 3.38 10.37 10.47
CA TRP A 96 2.66 9.98 11.69
C TRP A 96 1.89 11.14 12.32
N ARG A 97 2.40 12.37 12.27
CA ARG A 97 1.65 13.54 12.73
C ARG A 97 0.36 13.73 11.95
N ILE A 98 0.42 13.58 10.62
CA ILE A 98 -0.79 13.61 9.77
C ILE A 98 -1.78 12.53 10.22
N VAL A 99 -1.32 11.29 10.47
CA VAL A 99 -2.20 10.20 10.92
C VAL A 99 -2.82 10.49 12.29
N VAL A 100 -2.09 11.08 13.22
CA VAL A 100 -2.61 11.46 14.55
C VAL A 100 -3.66 12.57 14.45
N ASP A 101 -3.48 13.49 13.50
CA ASP A 101 -4.40 14.60 13.26
C ASP A 101 -5.64 14.21 12.42
N MET A 102 -5.65 13.00 11.83
CA MET A 102 -6.81 12.47 11.11
C MET A 102 -7.93 12.10 12.08
N GLU A 103 -9.17 12.51 11.77
CA GLU A 103 -10.32 11.95 12.48
C GLU A 103 -10.41 10.44 12.21
N PRO A 104 -10.72 9.61 13.22
CA PRO A 104 -10.92 8.17 13.03
C PRO A 104 -12.11 7.89 12.11
N SER A 105 -11.89 7.91 10.80
CA SER A 105 -12.87 7.49 9.81
C SER A 105 -12.65 6.00 9.52
N TYR A 106 -13.13 5.13 10.40
CA TYR A 106 -13.38 3.74 10.03
C TYR A 106 -14.85 3.66 9.63
N PRO A 107 -15.21 3.61 8.33
CA PRO A 107 -16.51 3.06 7.96
C PRO A 107 -16.57 1.67 8.58
N SER A 108 -17.57 1.46 9.44
CA SER A 108 -17.84 0.12 9.95
C SER A 108 -17.98 -0.82 8.74
N ARG A 109 -17.55 -2.07 8.93
CA ARG A 109 -17.56 -3.18 7.95
C ARG A 109 -18.90 -3.38 7.21
N ASP A 110 -19.97 -2.73 7.68
CA ASP A 110 -21.35 -2.89 7.25
C ASP A 110 -21.82 -1.82 6.24
N VAL A 111 -21.00 -0.83 5.87
CA VAL A 111 -21.37 0.15 4.84
C VAL A 111 -20.76 -0.27 3.50
N PRO A 112 -21.56 -0.70 2.50
CA PRO A 112 -21.07 -0.99 1.17
C PRO A 112 -20.47 0.26 0.55
N ILE A 113 -19.23 0.14 0.10
CA ILE A 113 -18.46 1.24 -0.46
C ILE A 113 -18.93 1.45 -1.90
N ASP A 114 -19.45 2.64 -2.19
CA ASP A 114 -19.68 3.08 -3.56
C ASP A 114 -18.39 3.74 -4.06
N GLU A 115 -17.56 2.97 -4.78
CA GLU A 115 -16.28 3.42 -5.35
C GLU A 115 -16.45 4.37 -6.56
N SER A 116 -17.66 4.90 -6.82
CA SER A 116 -18.00 5.61 -8.07
C SER A 116 -17.88 7.15 -8.05
N LYS A 117 -17.13 7.78 -7.14
CA LYS A 117 -16.95 9.25 -7.13
C LYS A 117 -15.51 9.70 -7.31
#